data_AF-A0A7Y4QR69-F1
#
_entry.id   AF-A0A7Y4QR69-F1
#
_cell.length_a   1.000
_cell.length_b   1.000
_cell.length_c   1.000
_cell.angle_alpha   90.00
_cell.angle_beta   90.00
_cell.angle_gamma   90.00
#
_symmetry.space_group_name_H-M   'P 1'
#
loop_
_entity.id
_entity.type
_entity.pdbx_description
1 polymer ?
#
loop_
_entity_poly.entity_id
_entity_poly.type
_entity_poly.pdbx_seq_one_letter_code
_entity_poly.pdbx_strand_id
1 'polypeptide(L)'
;MQNPWQPLFASGETPETSNAVRFRVLNRGGQPFLFLPSSNAAAARALDLYPAQSTKARIARILLKVALHAGFALGTKSLTATIPETSAFARFLSKVAGMAGNRVPQFAVLAGNPSAPGRRFVFLLFDKDNKPAAVVKAGHEHEARLLIQREASVLSSARAGSTAIPHLRRTFSSPQVEAFSTDFIPGQSPPPNSTHEPGKIFSSWLNPLGKVRLREIDAWKRFTTAANNEPLLQIISSLGEIEVVSTLMHGDFAPWNVKVEGERWTVLDWERGEIAGVPTWDWLHFIIQPAVLVERENAGKTLARLDALFASPEFSNYAQQAKISGHEHALTLAYLIYCIRVTRQTEGLERISALMKLAEEKWAGDFTVQRPPGTHKES
;
A
#
# COMPACT_ATOMS: atom_id res chain seq x y z
N MET A 1 -20.72 14.32 -17.97
CA MET A 1 -19.92 13.85 -16.83
C MET A 1 -18.69 13.18 -17.41
N GLN A 2 -17.49 13.74 -17.20
CA GLN A 2 -16.28 13.25 -17.88
C GLN A 2 -15.85 11.92 -17.25
N ASN A 3 -15.52 10.94 -18.08
CA ASN A 3 -15.08 9.62 -17.63
C ASN A 3 -13.54 9.63 -17.49
N PRO A 4 -13.00 9.68 -16.25
CA PRO A 4 -11.58 9.93 -16.03
C PRO A 4 -10.68 8.78 -16.49
N TRP A 5 -11.20 7.55 -16.59
CA TRP A 5 -10.44 6.39 -17.01
C TRP A 5 -10.55 6.11 -18.51
N GLN A 6 -11.45 6.79 -19.24
CA GLN A 6 -11.65 6.54 -20.67
C GLN A 6 -10.40 6.76 -21.55
N PRO A 7 -9.49 7.70 -21.23
CA PRO A 7 -8.23 7.83 -21.97
C PRO A 7 -7.38 6.56 -22.01
N LEU A 8 -7.53 5.63 -21.05
CA LEU A 8 -6.82 4.34 -21.06
C LEU A 8 -7.19 3.46 -22.27
N PHE A 9 -8.32 3.73 -22.92
CA PHE A 9 -8.83 2.95 -24.04
C PHE A 9 -8.60 3.59 -25.41
N ALA A 10 -7.94 4.76 -25.46
CA ALA A 10 -7.69 5.47 -26.71
C ALA A 10 -6.89 4.61 -27.70
N SER A 11 -7.27 4.66 -28.98
CA SER A 11 -6.67 3.85 -30.06
C SER A 11 -5.68 4.59 -30.95
N GLY A 12 -5.42 5.88 -30.73
CA GLY A 12 -4.57 6.71 -31.62
C GLY A 12 -5.20 6.99 -33.01
N GLU A 13 -6.05 6.09 -33.48
CA GLU A 13 -6.86 6.17 -34.70
C GLU A 13 -8.34 6.34 -34.37
N THR A 14 -9.10 6.97 -35.28
CA THR A 14 -10.55 7.09 -35.19
C THR A 14 -11.17 5.69 -35.30
N PRO A 15 -11.87 5.19 -34.27
CA PRO A 15 -12.33 3.82 -34.26
C PRO A 15 -13.54 3.63 -35.17
N GLU A 16 -13.47 2.68 -36.11
CA GLU A 16 -14.58 2.30 -37.00
C GLU A 16 -15.72 1.62 -36.23
N THR A 17 -15.40 0.88 -35.15
CA THR A 17 -16.36 0.15 -34.31
C THR A 17 -16.05 0.32 -32.82
N SER A 18 -17.10 0.32 -31.99
CA SER A 18 -16.97 0.50 -30.55
C SER A 18 -18.04 -0.23 -29.75
N ASN A 19 -17.66 -0.67 -28.54
CA ASN A 19 -18.54 -1.32 -27.59
C ASN A 19 -19.07 -0.30 -26.57
N ALA A 20 -20.39 -0.26 -26.41
CA ALA A 20 -21.02 0.53 -25.35
C ALA A 20 -21.10 -0.26 -24.04
N VAL A 21 -20.46 0.25 -22.99
CA VAL A 21 -20.48 -0.35 -21.64
C VAL A 21 -21.20 0.58 -20.67
N ARG A 22 -22.22 0.06 -19.99
CA ARG A 22 -23.06 0.83 -19.06
C ARG A 22 -22.65 0.61 -17.62
N PHE A 23 -22.51 1.72 -16.89
CA PHE A 23 -22.13 1.77 -15.48
C PHE A 23 -23.18 2.49 -14.64
N ARG A 24 -23.22 2.10 -13.36
CA ARG A 24 -23.79 2.88 -12.27
C ARG A 24 -22.64 3.58 -11.55
N VAL A 25 -22.74 4.89 -11.38
CA VAL A 25 -21.64 5.71 -10.88
C VAL A 25 -21.99 6.27 -9.52
N LEU A 26 -21.06 6.13 -8.58
CA LEU A 26 -21.09 6.79 -7.28
C LEU A 26 -20.12 7.98 -7.26
N ASN A 27 -20.57 9.05 -6.62
CA ASN A 27 -19.79 10.27 -6.46
C ASN A 27 -19.33 10.48 -5.03
N ARG A 28 -18.17 11.10 -4.88
CA ARG A 28 -17.63 11.59 -3.61
C ARG A 28 -17.17 13.03 -3.84
N GLY A 29 -17.69 13.97 -3.04
CA GLY A 29 -17.38 15.40 -3.22
C GLY A 29 -17.72 15.91 -4.63
N GLY A 30 -18.81 15.42 -5.22
CA GLY A 30 -19.23 15.78 -6.58
C GLY A 30 -18.48 15.06 -7.72
N GLN A 31 -17.39 14.35 -7.44
CA GLN A 31 -16.56 13.67 -8.44
C GLN A 31 -16.86 12.18 -8.52
N PRO A 32 -16.89 11.57 -9.72
CA PRO A 32 -17.05 10.13 -9.87
C PRO A 32 -15.82 9.40 -9.34
N PHE A 33 -16.04 8.41 -8.47
CA PHE A 33 -14.95 7.63 -7.88
C PHE A 33 -15.15 6.11 -7.99
N LEU A 34 -16.39 5.62 -8.09
CA LEU A 34 -16.67 4.19 -8.24
C LEU A 34 -17.68 3.97 -9.37
N PHE A 35 -17.28 3.12 -10.33
CA PHE A 35 -18.06 2.75 -11.51
C PHE A 35 -18.41 1.27 -11.37
N LEU A 36 -19.68 1.01 -11.11
CA LEU A 36 -20.22 -0.33 -10.88
C LEU A 36 -20.85 -0.87 -12.17
N PRO A 37 -20.72 -2.17 -12.46
CA PRO A 37 -21.45 -2.81 -13.54
C PRO A 37 -22.97 -2.57 -13.46
N SER A 38 -23.66 -2.62 -14.60
CA SER A 38 -25.13 -2.52 -14.62
C SER A 38 -25.84 -3.74 -14.01
N SER A 39 -25.16 -4.89 -13.91
CA SER A 39 -25.67 -6.08 -13.22
C SER A 39 -25.66 -5.88 -11.71
N ASN A 40 -26.79 -6.16 -11.05
CA ASN A 40 -26.93 -6.05 -9.59
C ASN A 40 -25.92 -6.94 -8.84
N ALA A 41 -25.78 -8.19 -9.27
CA ALA A 41 -24.87 -9.15 -8.64
C ALA A 41 -23.40 -8.69 -8.79
N ALA A 42 -23.00 -8.29 -9.99
CA ALA A 42 -21.63 -7.80 -10.25
C ALA A 42 -21.36 -6.46 -9.55
N ALA A 43 -22.34 -5.56 -9.52
CA ALA A 43 -22.25 -4.30 -8.76
C ALA A 43 -22.05 -4.55 -7.25
N ALA A 44 -22.79 -5.50 -6.68
CA ALA A 44 -22.67 -5.82 -5.26
C ALA A 44 -21.30 -6.45 -4.91
N ARG A 45 -20.74 -7.24 -5.83
CA ARG A 45 -19.36 -7.77 -5.71
C ARG A 45 -18.31 -6.70 -5.93
N ALA A 46 -18.54 -5.76 -6.85
CA ALA A 46 -17.65 -4.63 -7.11
C ALA A 46 -17.46 -3.70 -5.91
N LEU A 47 -18.42 -3.66 -4.98
CA LEU A 47 -18.23 -2.96 -3.71
C LEU A 47 -17.08 -3.54 -2.87
N ASP A 48 -16.61 -4.75 -3.16
CA ASP A 48 -15.46 -5.32 -2.49
C ASP A 48 -14.14 -4.65 -2.88
N LEU A 49 -14.10 -3.91 -4.00
CA LEU A 49 -13.02 -2.98 -4.34
C LEU A 49 -12.96 -1.75 -3.42
N TYR A 50 -14.08 -1.35 -2.81
CA TYR A 50 -14.13 -0.10 -2.07
C TYR A 50 -13.59 -0.29 -0.64
N PRO A 51 -12.39 0.24 -0.30
CA PRO A 51 -11.85 0.14 1.04
C PRO A 51 -12.65 1.05 1.99
N ALA A 52 -13.66 0.47 2.64
CA ALA A 52 -14.47 1.18 3.61
C ALA A 52 -13.72 1.22 4.95
N GLN A 53 -12.94 2.29 5.16
CA GLN A 53 -12.06 2.41 6.31
C GLN A 53 -12.80 2.86 7.59
N SER A 54 -13.71 3.83 7.49
CA SER A 54 -14.49 4.30 8.65
C SER A 54 -15.74 3.45 8.92
N THR A 55 -16.19 3.39 10.17
CA THR A 55 -17.42 2.67 10.56
C THR A 55 -18.64 3.14 9.75
N LYS A 56 -18.75 4.45 9.49
CA LYS A 56 -19.80 5.01 8.62
C LYS A 56 -19.69 4.52 7.19
N ALA A 57 -18.48 4.49 6.61
CA ALA A 57 -18.26 3.96 5.26
C ALA A 57 -18.52 2.46 5.17
N ARG A 58 -18.24 1.68 6.23
CA ARG A 58 -18.52 0.24 6.30
C ARG A 58 -20.02 -0.02 6.30
N ILE A 59 -20.77 0.69 7.12
CA ILE A 59 -22.24 0.61 7.16
C ILE A 59 -22.83 1.01 5.81
N ALA A 60 -22.39 2.14 5.23
CA ALA A 60 -22.87 2.58 3.92
C ALA A 60 -22.58 1.55 2.81
N ARG A 61 -21.39 0.93 2.84
CA ARG A 61 -21.04 -0.17 1.91
C ARG A 61 -21.97 -1.37 2.10
N ILE A 62 -22.27 -1.77 3.33
CA ILE A 62 -23.17 -2.90 3.62
C ILE A 62 -24.59 -2.59 3.13
N LEU A 63 -25.14 -1.42 3.48
CA LEU A 63 -26.48 -1.00 3.06
C LEU A 63 -26.60 -0.95 1.53
N LEU A 64 -25.59 -0.39 0.85
CA LEU A 64 -25.56 -0.37 -0.61
C LEU A 64 -25.44 -1.77 -1.21
N LYS A 65 -24.66 -2.66 -0.59
CA LYS A 65 -24.55 -4.06 -1.00
C LYS A 65 -25.90 -4.78 -0.87
N VAL A 66 -26.61 -4.60 0.24
CA VAL A 66 -27.96 -5.17 0.45
C VAL A 66 -28.96 -4.60 -0.56
N ALA A 67 -28.98 -3.29 -0.75
CA ALA A 67 -29.84 -2.62 -1.71
C ALA A 67 -29.63 -3.16 -3.14
N LEU A 68 -28.38 -3.32 -3.57
CA LEU A 68 -28.05 -3.88 -4.88
C LEU A 68 -28.51 -5.33 -5.03
N HIS A 69 -28.34 -6.18 -4.01
CA HIS A 69 -28.87 -7.56 -4.04
C HIS A 69 -30.40 -7.58 -4.10
N ALA A 70 -31.07 -6.63 -3.44
CA ALA A 70 -32.51 -6.45 -3.49
C ALA A 70 -33.02 -5.74 -4.75
N GLY A 71 -32.13 -5.34 -5.67
CA GLY A 71 -32.47 -4.73 -6.95
C GLY A 71 -32.57 -3.21 -6.96
N PHE A 72 -32.28 -2.54 -5.84
CA PHE A 72 -32.32 -1.08 -5.72
C PHE A 72 -30.96 -0.44 -6.04
N ALA A 73 -30.97 0.60 -6.86
CA ALA A 73 -29.77 1.34 -7.29
C ALA A 73 -29.71 2.76 -6.68
N LEU A 74 -29.99 2.87 -5.38
CA LEU A 74 -30.09 4.14 -4.65
C LEU A 74 -28.78 4.96 -4.74
N GLY A 75 -28.92 6.24 -5.09
CA GLY A 75 -27.80 7.19 -5.12
C GLY A 75 -26.80 7.01 -6.27
N THR A 76 -27.11 6.16 -7.26
CA THR A 76 -26.25 5.96 -8.44
C THR A 76 -26.73 6.75 -9.65
N LYS A 77 -25.80 7.21 -10.49
CA LYS A 77 -26.10 7.81 -11.81
C LYS A 77 -25.72 6.84 -12.92
N SER A 78 -26.50 6.78 -14.01
CA SER A 78 -26.13 5.99 -15.18
C SER A 78 -25.08 6.71 -16.02
N LEU A 79 -24.06 5.97 -16.47
CA LEU A 79 -23.05 6.45 -17.41
C LEU A 79 -22.81 5.37 -18.46
N THR A 80 -22.81 5.73 -19.74
CA THR A 80 -22.37 4.86 -20.82
C THR A 80 -20.98 5.30 -21.26
N ALA A 81 -20.04 4.36 -21.27
CA ALA A 81 -18.71 4.57 -21.84
C ALA A 81 -18.60 3.81 -23.16
N THR A 82 -17.86 4.39 -24.10
CA THR A 82 -17.60 3.81 -25.41
C THR A 82 -16.16 3.35 -25.48
N ILE A 83 -15.96 2.05 -25.73
CA ILE A 83 -14.64 1.42 -25.78
C ILE A 83 -14.36 0.97 -27.22
N PRO A 84 -13.33 1.51 -27.89
CA PRO A 84 -12.91 1.07 -29.22
C PRO A 84 -12.61 -0.43 -29.27
N GLU A 85 -13.07 -1.14 -30.31
CA GLU A 85 -12.72 -2.57 -30.50
C GLU A 85 -11.22 -2.78 -30.78
N THR A 86 -10.58 -1.78 -31.36
CA THR A 86 -9.13 -1.77 -31.65
C THR A 86 -8.27 -1.54 -30.41
N SER A 87 -8.87 -1.16 -29.27
CA SER A 87 -8.15 -0.82 -28.04
C SER A 87 -7.26 -1.97 -27.57
N ALA A 88 -5.95 -1.74 -27.55
CA ALA A 88 -4.98 -2.70 -27.04
C ALA A 88 -5.19 -2.98 -25.55
N PHE A 89 -5.57 -1.96 -24.77
CA PHE A 89 -5.88 -2.10 -23.36
C PHE A 89 -7.14 -2.94 -23.14
N ALA A 90 -8.20 -2.74 -23.95
CA ALA A 90 -9.39 -3.61 -23.88
C ALA A 90 -9.05 -5.08 -24.12
N ARG A 91 -8.25 -5.37 -25.16
CA ARG A 91 -7.75 -6.74 -25.45
C ARG A 91 -6.92 -7.30 -24.30
N PHE A 92 -6.11 -6.48 -23.63
CA PHE A 92 -5.40 -6.87 -22.42
C PHE A 92 -6.37 -7.28 -21.31
N LEU A 93 -7.40 -6.48 -21.02
CA LEU A 93 -8.41 -6.82 -20.01
C LEU A 93 -9.12 -8.15 -20.34
N SER A 94 -9.51 -8.38 -21.60
CA SER A 94 -10.13 -9.64 -22.03
C SER A 94 -9.23 -10.85 -21.79
N LYS A 95 -7.93 -10.73 -22.09
CA LYS A 95 -6.93 -11.79 -21.83
C LYS A 95 -6.76 -12.06 -20.34
N VAL A 96 -6.75 -11.02 -19.49
CA VAL A 96 -6.65 -11.18 -18.03
C VAL A 96 -7.89 -11.88 -17.48
N ALA A 97 -9.08 -11.54 -17.98
CA ALA A 97 -10.35 -12.15 -17.59
C ALA A 97 -10.56 -13.59 -18.14
N GLY A 98 -9.63 -14.10 -18.96
CA GLY A 98 -9.74 -15.44 -19.57
C GLY A 98 -10.84 -15.55 -20.62
N MET A 99 -11.23 -14.44 -21.24
CA MET A 99 -12.27 -14.41 -22.28
C MET A 99 -11.67 -14.60 -23.67
N ALA A 100 -12.36 -15.38 -24.51
CA ALA A 100 -12.00 -15.56 -25.91
C ALA A 100 -12.49 -14.38 -26.78
N GLY A 101 -11.67 -13.93 -27.73
CA GLY A 101 -11.98 -12.86 -28.67
C GLY A 101 -11.74 -11.44 -28.14
N ASN A 102 -12.23 -10.43 -28.88
CA ASN A 102 -12.05 -9.00 -28.58
C ASN A 102 -13.19 -8.40 -27.73
N ARG A 103 -13.99 -9.23 -27.05
CA ARG A 103 -15.08 -8.73 -26.21
C ARG A 103 -14.52 -8.13 -24.93
N VAL A 104 -14.91 -6.89 -24.63
CA VAL A 104 -14.57 -6.23 -23.37
C VAL A 104 -15.21 -7.00 -22.20
N PRO A 105 -14.44 -7.44 -21.19
CA PRO A 105 -15.01 -8.13 -20.04
C PRO A 105 -15.95 -7.19 -19.26
N GLN A 106 -16.85 -7.76 -18.46
CA GLN A 106 -17.51 -6.95 -17.44
C GLN A 106 -16.47 -6.53 -16.40
N PHE A 107 -16.49 -5.25 -16.01
CA PHE A 107 -15.58 -4.74 -15.00
C PHE A 107 -16.20 -3.63 -14.15
N ALA A 108 -15.63 -3.43 -12.97
CA ALA A 108 -15.84 -2.23 -12.15
C ALA A 108 -14.57 -1.39 -12.14
N VAL A 109 -14.69 -0.08 -11.88
CA VAL A 109 -13.53 0.82 -11.75
C VAL A 109 -13.61 1.59 -10.45
N LEU A 110 -12.54 1.54 -9.66
CA LEU A 110 -12.27 2.47 -8.58
C LEU A 110 -11.25 3.50 -9.11
N ALA A 111 -11.66 4.75 -9.21
CA ALA A 111 -10.79 5.84 -9.62
C ALA A 111 -10.10 6.45 -8.40
N GLY A 112 -8.78 6.59 -8.46
CA GLY A 112 -7.99 7.23 -7.41
C GLY A 112 -8.38 8.68 -7.15
N ASN A 113 -7.79 9.28 -6.13
CA ASN A 113 -8.04 10.68 -5.77
C ASN A 113 -7.74 11.62 -6.96
N PRO A 114 -8.70 12.42 -7.45
CA PRO A 114 -8.46 13.34 -8.57
C PRO A 114 -7.42 14.43 -8.29
N SER A 115 -7.15 14.73 -7.02
CA SER A 115 -6.14 15.72 -6.62
C SER A 115 -4.76 15.11 -6.38
N ALA A 116 -4.62 13.79 -6.44
CA ALA A 116 -3.32 13.13 -6.27
C ALA A 116 -2.56 13.12 -7.61
N PRO A 117 -1.27 13.46 -7.62
CA PRO A 117 -0.44 13.32 -8.82
C PRO A 117 -0.38 11.84 -9.23
N GLY A 118 -0.41 11.58 -10.54
CA GLY A 118 -0.37 10.22 -11.07
C GLY A 118 -1.60 9.39 -10.71
N ARG A 119 -2.80 9.91 -11.02
CA ARG A 119 -4.07 9.24 -10.72
C ARG A 119 -4.11 7.85 -11.37
N ARG A 120 -4.21 6.82 -10.53
CA ARG A 120 -4.35 5.42 -10.94
C ARG A 120 -5.81 4.97 -10.89
N PHE A 121 -6.10 3.95 -11.69
CA PHE A 121 -7.41 3.34 -11.78
C PHE A 121 -7.28 1.85 -11.47
N VAL A 122 -8.15 1.36 -10.59
CA VAL A 122 -8.21 -0.05 -10.20
C VAL A 122 -9.45 -0.67 -10.82
N PHE A 123 -9.25 -1.64 -11.70
CA PHE A 123 -10.31 -2.39 -12.36
C PHE A 123 -10.50 -3.72 -11.64
N LEU A 124 -11.74 -4.07 -11.31
CA LEU A 124 -12.10 -5.45 -10.96
C LEU A 124 -12.70 -6.11 -12.19
N LEU A 125 -12.06 -7.14 -12.69
CA LEU A 125 -12.54 -7.91 -13.83
C LEU A 125 -13.39 -9.09 -13.35
N PHE A 126 -14.48 -9.33 -14.06
CA PHE A 126 -15.34 -10.48 -13.87
C PHE A 126 -15.10 -11.50 -14.98
N ASP A 127 -15.09 -12.79 -14.61
CA ASP A 127 -15.01 -13.89 -15.56
C ASP A 127 -16.35 -14.13 -16.29
N LYS A 128 -16.39 -15.16 -17.15
CA LYS A 128 -17.58 -15.58 -17.89
C LYS A 128 -18.79 -15.95 -16.99
N ASP A 129 -18.53 -16.32 -15.74
CA ASP A 129 -19.53 -16.72 -14.75
C ASP A 129 -19.92 -15.54 -13.83
N ASN A 130 -19.50 -14.31 -14.19
CA ASN A 130 -19.66 -13.08 -13.42
C ASN A 130 -19.05 -13.12 -12.02
N LYS A 131 -17.99 -13.90 -11.81
CA LYS A 131 -17.24 -13.94 -10.55
C LYS A 131 -16.02 -13.01 -10.64
N PRO A 132 -15.68 -12.31 -9.53
CA PRO A 132 -14.42 -11.57 -9.42
C PRO A 132 -13.21 -12.47 -9.75
N ALA A 133 -12.44 -12.11 -10.77
CA ALA A 133 -11.36 -12.95 -11.27
C ALA A 133 -9.97 -12.32 -11.10
N ALA A 134 -9.86 -11.03 -11.39
CA ALA A 134 -8.57 -10.33 -11.37
C ALA A 134 -8.75 -8.86 -11.05
N VAL A 135 -7.69 -8.27 -10.49
CA VAL A 135 -7.57 -6.82 -10.30
C VAL A 135 -6.52 -6.30 -11.28
N VAL A 136 -6.82 -5.21 -11.99
CA VAL A 136 -5.88 -4.50 -12.85
C VAL A 136 -5.67 -3.10 -12.31
N LYS A 137 -4.42 -2.71 -12.05
CA LYS A 137 -4.07 -1.31 -11.79
C LYS A 137 -3.52 -0.70 -13.08
N ALA A 138 -4.01 0.48 -13.46
CA ALA A 138 -3.59 1.15 -14.69
C ALA A 138 -3.47 2.68 -14.52
N GLY A 139 -2.62 3.29 -15.35
CA GLY A 139 -2.39 4.73 -15.39
C GLY A 139 -2.04 5.18 -16.82
N HIS A 140 -2.47 6.39 -17.19
CA HIS A 140 -2.16 6.97 -18.51
C HIS A 140 -1.27 8.21 -18.46
N GLU A 141 -1.37 9.00 -17.39
CA GLU A 141 -0.48 10.15 -17.17
C GLU A 141 0.95 9.67 -16.90
N HIS A 142 1.95 10.50 -17.20
CA HIS A 142 3.35 10.15 -17.02
C HIS A 142 3.66 9.65 -15.60
N GLU A 143 3.28 10.41 -14.57
CA GLU A 143 3.44 10.03 -13.17
C GLU A 143 2.69 8.73 -12.83
N ALA A 144 1.46 8.56 -13.33
CA ALA A 144 0.67 7.36 -13.09
C ALA A 144 1.36 6.12 -13.69
N ARG A 145 1.94 6.25 -14.89
CA ARG A 145 2.67 5.18 -15.57
C ARG A 145 3.92 4.75 -14.78
N LEU A 146 4.70 5.72 -14.29
CA LEU A 146 5.87 5.44 -13.45
C LEU A 146 5.48 4.72 -12.15
N LEU A 147 4.40 5.14 -11.50
CA LEU A 147 3.90 4.48 -10.28
C LEU A 147 3.48 3.03 -10.53
N ILE A 148 2.77 2.78 -11.64
CA ILE A 148 2.34 1.43 -12.04
C ILE A 148 3.55 0.53 -12.36
N GLN A 149 4.53 1.04 -13.10
CA GLN A 149 5.77 0.31 -13.41
C GLN A 149 6.56 -0.02 -12.15
N ARG A 150 6.67 0.93 -11.22
CA ARG A 150 7.37 0.72 -9.94
C ARG A 150 6.71 -0.37 -9.12
N GLU A 151 5.39 -0.33 -8.94
CA GLU A 151 4.67 -1.35 -8.18
C GLU A 151 4.79 -2.73 -8.83
N ALA A 152 4.64 -2.81 -10.16
CA ALA A 152 4.83 -4.07 -10.90
C ALA A 152 6.26 -4.61 -10.75
N SER A 153 7.28 -3.75 -10.78
CA SER A 153 8.69 -4.12 -10.58
C SER A 153 8.92 -4.72 -9.20
N VAL A 154 8.37 -4.10 -8.14
CA VAL A 154 8.45 -4.64 -6.77
C VAL A 154 7.79 -6.01 -6.68
N LEU A 155 6.56 -6.16 -7.20
CA LEU A 155 5.84 -7.43 -7.18
C LEU A 155 6.58 -8.53 -7.95
N SER A 156 7.20 -8.19 -9.08
CA SER A 156 7.99 -9.14 -9.87
C SER A 156 9.33 -9.52 -9.23
N SER A 157 9.85 -8.69 -8.33
CA SER A 157 11.14 -8.88 -7.67
C SER A 157 11.04 -9.64 -6.34
N ALA A 158 9.83 -10.03 -5.96
CA ALA A 158 9.60 -10.89 -4.80
C ALA A 158 10.40 -12.19 -4.92
N ARG A 159 11.20 -12.52 -3.90
CA ARG A 159 12.06 -13.70 -3.92
C ARG A 159 11.24 -14.97 -3.70
N ALA A 160 11.76 -16.09 -4.20
CA ALA A 160 11.23 -17.41 -3.87
C ALA A 160 11.20 -17.59 -2.34
N GLY A 161 10.03 -17.96 -1.81
CA GLY A 161 9.81 -18.10 -0.37
C GLY A 161 9.28 -16.86 0.34
N SER A 162 9.25 -15.68 -0.29
CA SER A 162 8.56 -14.51 0.27
C SER A 162 7.05 -14.74 0.27
N THR A 163 6.44 -14.62 1.45
CA THR A 163 5.02 -14.94 1.65
C THR A 163 4.14 -13.69 1.63
N ALA A 164 2.83 -13.88 1.48
CA ALA A 164 1.81 -12.83 1.51
C ALA A 164 1.95 -11.73 0.44
N ILE A 165 2.69 -11.96 -0.64
CA ILE A 165 2.80 -11.03 -1.77
C ILE A 165 1.81 -11.45 -2.87
N PRO A 166 1.06 -10.52 -3.48
CA PRO A 166 0.18 -10.81 -4.61
C PRO A 166 0.99 -11.32 -5.80
N HIS A 167 0.50 -12.39 -6.43
CA HIS A 167 1.12 -12.89 -7.65
C HIS A 167 0.84 -11.95 -8.83
N LEU A 168 1.90 -11.43 -9.44
CA LEU A 168 1.84 -10.65 -10.66
C LEU A 168 1.50 -11.58 -11.84
N ARG A 169 0.32 -11.42 -12.42
CA ARG A 169 -0.14 -12.28 -13.53
C ARG A 169 0.40 -11.83 -14.88
N ARG A 170 0.19 -10.56 -15.20
CA ARG A 170 0.52 -9.96 -16.50
C ARG A 170 0.77 -8.47 -16.34
N THR A 171 1.67 -7.94 -17.15
CA THR A 171 1.88 -6.50 -17.37
C THR A 171 1.39 -6.10 -18.76
N PHE A 172 1.14 -4.81 -18.95
CA PHE A 172 0.79 -4.19 -20.21
C PHE A 172 1.45 -2.82 -20.29
N SER A 173 2.13 -2.56 -21.40
CA SER A 173 2.77 -1.29 -21.69
C SER A 173 2.42 -0.84 -23.10
N SER A 174 2.13 0.44 -23.25
CA SER A 174 1.98 1.15 -24.51
C SER A 174 2.51 2.58 -24.36
N PRO A 175 2.65 3.36 -25.45
CA PRO A 175 3.07 4.75 -25.36
C PRO A 175 2.21 5.62 -24.42
N GLN A 176 0.95 5.23 -24.19
CA GLN A 176 -0.02 6.02 -23.44
C GLN A 176 -0.47 5.36 -22.13
N VAL A 177 -0.21 4.07 -21.91
CA VAL A 177 -0.79 3.32 -20.80
C VAL A 177 0.20 2.34 -20.22
N GLU A 178 0.28 2.29 -18.91
CA GLU A 178 0.91 1.21 -18.15
C GLU A 178 -0.15 0.53 -17.30
N ALA A 179 -0.09 -0.79 -17.21
CA ALA A 179 -0.95 -1.57 -16.34
C ALA A 179 -0.30 -2.88 -15.89
N PHE A 180 -0.76 -3.40 -14.77
CA PHE A 180 -0.49 -4.77 -14.36
C PHE A 180 -1.73 -5.42 -13.76
N SER A 181 -1.72 -6.75 -13.67
CA SER A 181 -2.80 -7.55 -13.13
C SER A 181 -2.33 -8.49 -12.03
N THR A 182 -3.17 -8.67 -11.01
CA THR A 182 -3.05 -9.71 -9.98
C THR A 182 -4.35 -10.51 -9.92
N ASP A 183 -4.34 -11.62 -9.21
CA ASP A 183 -5.59 -12.28 -8.83
C ASP A 183 -6.46 -11.36 -7.98
N PHE A 184 -7.78 -11.57 -8.05
CA PHE A 184 -8.67 -11.00 -7.06
C PHE A 184 -8.42 -11.68 -5.72
N ILE A 185 -8.13 -10.89 -4.69
CA ILE A 185 -7.83 -11.38 -3.35
C ILE A 185 -9.08 -11.18 -2.47
N PRO A 186 -9.82 -12.26 -2.14
CA PRO A 186 -10.95 -12.18 -1.23
C PRO A 186 -10.50 -11.95 0.23
N GLY A 187 -11.47 -11.83 1.13
CA GLY A 187 -11.21 -11.76 2.56
C GLY A 187 -11.34 -10.37 3.18
N GLN A 188 -11.04 -10.34 4.48
CA GLN A 188 -11.19 -9.15 5.33
C GLN A 188 -9.83 -8.67 5.83
N SER A 189 -9.77 -7.44 6.30
CA SER A 189 -8.61 -6.96 7.04
C SER A 189 -8.45 -7.75 8.35
N PRO A 190 -7.22 -8.04 8.78
CA PRO A 190 -6.98 -8.73 10.04
C PRO A 190 -7.50 -7.91 11.22
N PRO A 191 -7.85 -8.58 12.35
CA PRO A 191 -8.21 -7.87 13.56
C PRO A 191 -6.99 -7.10 14.12
N PRO A 192 -7.20 -5.97 14.81
CA PRO A 192 -6.12 -5.06 15.23
C PRO A 192 -4.99 -5.67 16.06
N ASN A 193 -5.24 -6.77 16.78
CA ASN A 193 -4.29 -7.38 17.72
C ASN A 193 -3.54 -8.60 17.13
N SER A 194 -3.51 -8.76 15.81
CA SER A 194 -2.89 -9.92 15.15
C SER A 194 -1.38 -9.66 14.92
N THR A 195 -0.54 -9.87 15.93
CA THR A 195 0.91 -9.56 15.84
C THR A 195 1.78 -10.73 15.39
N HIS A 196 1.33 -11.97 15.56
CA HIS A 196 2.12 -13.17 15.24
C HIS A 196 2.34 -13.37 13.72
N GLU A 197 1.30 -13.18 12.90
CA GLU A 197 1.39 -13.38 11.45
C GLU A 197 2.29 -12.36 10.72
N PRO A 198 2.25 -11.04 11.04
CA PRO A 198 3.23 -10.09 10.53
C PRO A 198 4.68 -10.54 10.74
N GLY A 199 5.02 -11.14 11.88
CA GLY A 199 6.39 -11.60 12.15
C GLY A 199 6.88 -12.64 11.16
N LYS A 200 6.07 -13.65 10.85
CA LYS A 200 6.40 -14.67 9.82
C LYS A 200 6.57 -14.03 8.45
N ILE A 201 5.67 -13.11 8.09
CA ILE A 201 5.69 -12.41 6.81
C ILE A 201 7.00 -11.61 6.68
N PHE A 202 7.32 -10.77 7.66
CA PHE A 202 8.52 -9.93 7.64
C PHE A 202 9.80 -10.76 7.65
N SER A 203 9.88 -11.84 8.42
CA SER A 203 11.01 -12.77 8.36
C SER A 203 11.18 -13.39 6.97
N SER A 204 10.09 -13.71 6.26
CA SER A 204 10.14 -14.23 4.88
C SER A 204 10.60 -13.19 3.85
N TRP A 205 10.60 -11.91 4.22
CA TRP A 205 10.98 -10.78 3.37
C TRP A 205 12.45 -10.35 3.54
N LEU A 206 13.10 -10.75 4.64
CA LEU A 206 14.53 -10.54 4.87
C LEU A 206 15.36 -11.18 3.76
N ASN A 207 16.30 -10.42 3.19
CA ASN A 207 17.24 -10.86 2.17
C ASN A 207 18.59 -11.23 2.79
N PRO A 208 18.85 -12.50 3.18
CA PRO A 208 20.04 -12.84 3.98
C PRO A 208 21.37 -12.59 3.26
N LEU A 209 21.34 -12.51 1.93
CA LEU A 209 22.50 -12.17 1.09
C LEU A 209 22.66 -10.64 0.89
N GLY A 210 21.60 -9.87 1.13
CA GLY A 210 21.55 -8.42 0.97
C GLY A 210 22.00 -7.68 2.23
N LYS A 211 23.23 -7.92 2.67
CA LYS A 211 23.87 -7.13 3.73
C LYS A 211 24.29 -5.78 3.17
N VAL A 212 23.81 -4.70 3.77
CA VAL A 212 24.03 -3.32 3.31
C VAL A 212 24.19 -2.40 4.51
N ARG A 213 24.86 -1.27 4.34
CA ARG A 213 24.81 -0.22 5.37
C ARG A 213 23.47 0.50 5.29
N LEU A 214 22.90 0.91 6.43
CA LEU A 214 21.62 1.63 6.41
C LEU A 214 21.66 2.87 5.50
N ARG A 215 22.77 3.62 5.48
CA ARG A 215 22.93 4.79 4.59
C ARG A 215 22.84 4.50 3.09
N GLU A 216 23.01 3.23 2.69
CA GLU A 216 22.96 2.81 1.29
C GLU A 216 21.53 2.52 0.82
N ILE A 217 20.58 2.32 1.75
CA ILE A 217 19.16 2.10 1.47
C ILE A 217 18.50 3.42 1.04
N ASP A 218 17.75 3.39 -0.06
CA ASP A 218 17.16 4.60 -0.64
C ASP A 218 16.14 5.29 0.27
N ALA A 219 15.35 4.51 1.03
CA ALA A 219 14.50 5.03 2.08
C ALA A 219 15.29 5.82 3.14
N TRP A 220 16.48 5.35 3.51
CA TRP A 220 17.36 6.04 4.46
C TRP A 220 17.98 7.30 3.86
N LYS A 221 18.37 7.28 2.57
CA LYS A 221 18.85 8.48 1.87
C LYS A 221 17.78 9.58 1.83
N ARG A 222 16.52 9.20 1.59
CA ARG A 222 15.38 10.14 1.65
C ARG A 222 15.19 10.69 3.05
N PHE A 223 15.30 9.83 4.07
CA PHE A 223 15.25 10.22 5.47
C PHE A 223 16.33 11.27 5.80
N THR A 224 17.61 10.98 5.56
CA THR A 224 18.72 11.89 5.90
C THR A 224 18.62 13.22 5.16
N THR A 225 18.19 13.20 3.90
CA THR A 225 17.96 14.43 3.12
C THR A 225 16.85 15.29 3.72
N ALA A 226 15.72 14.68 4.13
CA ALA A 226 14.57 15.41 4.64
C ALA A 226 14.70 15.83 6.12
N ALA A 227 15.53 15.13 6.90
CA ALA A 227 15.71 15.34 8.34
C ALA A 227 16.94 16.21 8.68
N ASN A 228 17.58 16.83 7.68
CA ASN A 228 18.89 17.53 7.81
C ASN A 228 19.01 18.56 8.95
N ASN A 229 17.89 19.08 9.46
CA ASN A 229 17.83 20.06 10.54
C ASN A 229 17.26 19.51 11.87
N GLU A 230 17.02 18.20 11.98
CA GLU A 230 16.51 17.61 13.22
C GLU A 230 17.62 17.49 14.27
N PRO A 231 17.40 17.92 15.53
CA PRO A 231 18.41 17.82 16.60
C PRO A 231 18.94 16.40 16.81
N LEU A 232 18.07 15.41 16.64
CA LEU A 232 18.41 14.00 16.78
C LEU A 232 19.11 13.40 15.57
N LEU A 233 19.17 14.12 14.44
CA LEU A 233 19.77 13.57 13.23
C LEU A 233 21.24 13.24 13.47
N GLN A 234 21.97 13.98 14.30
CA GLN A 234 23.38 13.66 14.59
C GLN A 234 23.53 12.30 15.29
N ILE A 235 22.65 12.01 16.25
CA ILE A 235 22.60 10.73 16.97
C ILE A 235 22.19 9.61 16.00
N ILE A 236 21.13 9.83 15.23
CA ILE A 236 20.57 8.85 14.28
C ILE A 236 21.50 8.64 13.08
N SER A 237 22.34 9.61 12.72
CA SER A 237 23.30 9.49 11.61
C SER A 237 24.30 8.37 11.84
N SER A 238 24.64 8.07 13.10
CA SER A 238 25.51 6.93 13.44
C SER A 238 24.90 5.59 13.03
N LEU A 239 23.55 5.47 13.01
CA LEU A 239 22.87 4.28 12.48
C LEU A 239 23.13 4.11 10.98
N GLY A 240 23.44 5.18 10.24
CA GLY A 240 23.79 5.05 8.82
C GLY A 240 24.96 4.08 8.56
N GLU A 241 25.84 3.89 9.54
CA GLU A 241 27.02 3.01 9.42
C GLU A 241 26.76 1.56 9.84
N ILE A 242 25.62 1.25 10.48
CA ILE A 242 25.35 -0.14 10.89
C ILE A 242 25.07 -1.01 9.66
N GLU A 243 25.64 -2.21 9.65
CA GLU A 243 25.35 -3.23 8.64
C GLU A 243 24.07 -3.96 9.02
N VAL A 244 23.07 -3.89 8.15
CA VAL A 244 21.80 -4.59 8.32
C VAL A 244 21.58 -5.61 7.22
N VAL A 245 20.70 -6.57 7.48
CA VAL A 245 20.12 -7.41 6.44
C VAL A 245 18.91 -6.67 5.87
N SER A 246 18.99 -6.26 4.61
CA SER A 246 17.89 -5.58 3.93
C SER A 246 16.64 -6.46 3.85
N THR A 247 15.48 -5.82 3.79
CA THR A 247 14.19 -6.51 3.64
C THR A 247 13.46 -5.98 2.43
N LEU A 248 12.62 -6.82 1.80
CA LEU A 248 11.50 -6.27 1.05
C LEU A 248 10.63 -5.47 2.04
N MET A 249 10.41 -4.19 1.76
CA MET A 249 9.61 -3.28 2.57
C MET A 249 8.37 -2.88 1.79
N HIS A 250 7.22 -2.91 2.43
CA HIS A 250 5.94 -2.47 1.87
C HIS A 250 5.82 -0.94 1.92
N GLY A 251 6.22 -0.31 3.03
CA GLY A 251 6.23 1.15 3.22
C GLY A 251 4.88 1.77 3.60
N ASP A 252 3.80 0.99 3.53
CA ASP A 252 2.48 1.30 4.13
C ASP A 252 1.84 0.04 4.75
N PHE A 253 2.64 -0.78 5.45
CA PHE A 253 2.14 -2.07 5.98
C PHE A 253 1.17 -1.84 7.13
N ALA A 254 -0.13 -1.87 6.84
CA ALA A 254 -1.18 -1.66 7.83
C ALA A 254 -2.34 -2.65 7.63
N PRO A 255 -3.17 -2.92 8.67
CA PRO A 255 -4.28 -3.87 8.58
C PRO A 255 -5.24 -3.60 7.41
N TRP A 256 -5.46 -2.34 7.03
CA TRP A 256 -6.35 -2.01 5.90
C TRP A 256 -5.78 -2.40 4.53
N ASN A 257 -4.45 -2.59 4.43
CA ASN A 257 -3.77 -3.06 3.23
C ASN A 257 -3.60 -4.59 3.21
N VAL A 258 -4.07 -5.29 4.25
CA VAL A 258 -3.97 -6.75 4.33
C VAL A 258 -5.34 -7.39 4.06
N LYS A 259 -5.32 -8.50 3.34
CA LYS A 259 -6.44 -9.43 3.17
C LYS A 259 -6.14 -10.77 3.79
N VAL A 260 -7.10 -11.28 4.56
CA VAL A 260 -7.05 -12.59 5.20
C VAL A 260 -8.28 -13.40 4.77
N GLU A 261 -8.01 -14.58 4.21
CA GLU A 261 -8.99 -15.62 3.92
C GLU A 261 -8.50 -16.94 4.53
N GLY A 262 -9.18 -17.42 5.57
CA GLY A 262 -8.66 -18.51 6.40
C GLY A 262 -7.32 -18.12 7.01
N GLU A 263 -6.28 -18.94 6.79
CA GLU A 263 -4.91 -18.68 7.23
C GLU A 263 -4.07 -17.92 6.18
N ARG A 264 -4.62 -17.66 4.99
CA ARG A 264 -3.89 -17.02 3.91
C ARG A 264 -3.91 -15.51 4.06
N TRP A 265 -2.73 -14.94 4.31
CA TRP A 265 -2.49 -13.50 4.28
C TRP A 265 -2.05 -13.05 2.90
N THR A 266 -2.49 -11.87 2.48
CA THR A 266 -2.00 -11.21 1.27
C THR A 266 -2.00 -9.70 1.48
N VAL A 267 -0.84 -9.08 1.29
CA VAL A 267 -0.60 -7.66 1.46
C VAL A 267 -0.80 -6.97 0.12
N LEU A 268 -1.69 -6.01 0.07
CA LEU A 268 -2.05 -5.25 -1.12
C LEU A 268 -1.42 -3.86 -1.04
N ASP A 269 -1.38 -3.19 -2.19
CA ASP A 269 -0.98 -1.79 -2.31
C ASP A 269 0.52 -1.51 -2.11
N TRP A 270 1.33 -2.16 -2.94
CA TRP A 270 2.79 -2.10 -2.93
C TRP A 270 3.38 -0.84 -3.58
N GLU A 271 2.60 0.24 -3.65
CA GLU A 271 3.00 1.50 -4.31
C GLU A 271 4.25 2.15 -3.72
N ARG A 272 4.45 1.94 -2.42
CA ARG A 272 5.61 2.42 -1.64
C ARG A 272 6.67 1.35 -1.46
N GLY A 273 6.48 0.19 -2.09
CA GLY A 273 7.33 -0.96 -1.95
C GLY A 273 8.78 -0.66 -2.36
N GLU A 274 9.71 -1.27 -1.63
CA GLU A 274 11.15 -1.19 -1.87
C GLU A 274 11.78 -2.57 -1.69
N ILE A 275 12.53 -3.02 -2.70
CA ILE A 275 13.19 -4.35 -2.72
C ILE A 275 14.26 -4.45 -1.62
N ALA A 276 14.93 -3.32 -1.33
CA ALA A 276 15.88 -3.17 -0.24
C ALA A 276 15.43 -1.99 0.63
N GLY A 277 14.59 -2.28 1.62
CA GLY A 277 14.09 -1.31 2.59
C GLY A 277 14.71 -1.47 3.97
N VAL A 278 14.40 -0.49 4.84
CA VAL A 278 14.89 -0.43 6.21
C VAL A 278 14.16 -1.49 7.04
N PRO A 279 14.87 -2.48 7.62
CA PRO A 279 14.22 -3.43 8.51
C PRO A 279 13.59 -2.70 9.70
N THR A 280 12.49 -3.22 10.25
CA THR A 280 11.67 -2.64 11.34
C THR A 280 10.59 -1.66 10.90
N TRP A 281 10.74 -0.94 9.80
CA TRP A 281 9.79 0.14 9.49
C TRP A 281 8.37 -0.36 9.22
N ASP A 282 8.19 -1.52 8.58
CA ASP A 282 6.85 -2.11 8.42
C ASP A 282 6.27 -2.63 9.74
N TRP A 283 7.10 -3.12 10.67
CA TRP A 283 6.66 -3.47 12.03
C TRP A 283 6.12 -2.24 12.77
N LEU A 284 6.88 -1.15 12.74
CA LEU A 284 6.51 0.12 13.36
C LEU A 284 5.24 0.68 12.73
N HIS A 285 5.14 0.63 11.40
CA HIS A 285 3.96 1.08 10.67
C HIS A 285 2.71 0.30 11.06
N PHE A 286 2.83 -1.03 11.17
CA PHE A 286 1.72 -1.91 11.54
C PHE A 286 1.20 -1.65 12.95
N ILE A 287 2.07 -1.25 13.88
CA ILE A 287 1.69 -0.95 15.27
C ILE A 287 1.21 0.50 15.43
N ILE A 288 1.97 1.47 14.90
CA ILE A 288 1.76 2.89 15.16
C ILE A 288 0.55 3.41 14.39
N GLN A 289 0.40 3.07 13.11
CA GLN A 289 -0.63 3.70 12.27
C GLN A 289 -2.05 3.34 12.69
N PRO A 290 -2.39 2.07 13.04
CA PRO A 290 -3.71 1.76 13.59
C PRO A 290 -3.99 2.46 14.93
N ALA A 291 -3.00 2.48 15.83
CA ALA A 291 -3.10 3.15 17.13
C ALA A 291 -3.39 4.64 16.96
N VAL A 292 -2.70 5.30 16.02
CA VAL A 292 -2.81 6.74 15.77
C VAL A 292 -4.07 7.12 14.97
N LEU A 293 -4.34 6.44 13.86
CA LEU A 293 -5.35 6.85 12.88
C LEU A 293 -6.73 6.29 13.18
N VAL A 294 -6.81 5.04 13.65
CA VAL A 294 -8.08 4.33 13.85
C VAL A 294 -8.53 4.42 15.30
N GLU A 295 -7.66 4.02 16.23
CA GLU A 295 -7.97 3.94 17.66
C GLU A 295 -7.76 5.28 18.36
N ARG A 296 -7.02 6.19 17.74
CA ARG A 296 -6.72 7.55 18.22
C ARG A 296 -6.07 7.56 19.60
N GLU A 297 -5.25 6.55 19.88
CA GLU A 297 -4.53 6.36 21.13
C GLU A 297 -3.62 7.56 21.44
N ASN A 298 -3.37 7.79 22.72
CA ASN A 298 -2.38 8.78 23.16
C ASN A 298 -0.97 8.18 23.08
N ALA A 299 0.04 9.06 23.12
CA ALA A 299 1.44 8.70 23.02
C ALA A 299 1.86 7.58 23.99
N GLY A 300 1.44 7.65 25.25
CA GLY A 300 1.80 6.66 26.27
C GLY A 300 1.29 5.25 25.96
N LYS A 301 0.04 5.15 25.48
CA LYS A 301 -0.53 3.85 25.10
C LYS A 301 0.14 3.27 23.84
N THR A 302 0.43 4.12 22.84
CA THR A 302 1.18 3.68 21.66
C THR A 302 2.60 3.25 22.01
N LEU A 303 3.27 3.95 22.94
CA LEU A 303 4.60 3.58 23.42
C LEU A 303 4.60 2.24 24.15
N ALA A 304 3.57 1.96 24.95
CA ALA A 304 3.41 0.64 25.59
C ALA A 304 3.22 -0.49 24.57
N ARG A 305 2.58 -0.24 23.41
CA ARG A 305 2.51 -1.22 22.31
C ARG A 305 3.88 -1.48 21.70
N LEU A 306 4.72 -0.45 21.57
CA LEU A 306 6.08 -0.58 21.07
C LEU A 306 6.95 -1.38 22.06
N ASP A 307 6.83 -1.10 23.36
CA ASP A 307 7.52 -1.91 24.39
C ASP A 307 7.10 -3.39 24.31
N ALA A 308 5.80 -3.67 24.17
CA ALA A 308 5.29 -5.03 24.02
C ALA A 308 5.76 -5.70 22.72
N LEU A 309 5.86 -4.94 21.62
CA LEU A 309 6.46 -5.42 20.37
C LEU A 309 7.92 -5.82 20.60
N PHE A 310 8.74 -4.95 21.18
CA PHE A 310 10.17 -5.21 21.36
C PHE A 310 10.46 -6.34 22.34
N ALA A 311 9.58 -6.55 23.34
CA ALA A 311 9.63 -7.69 24.24
C ALA A 311 9.13 -9.01 23.61
N SER A 312 8.53 -8.99 22.42
CA SER A 312 7.98 -10.19 21.80
C SER A 312 9.09 -11.11 21.24
N PRO A 313 8.96 -12.44 21.40
CA PRO A 313 9.89 -13.40 20.80
C PRO A 313 9.98 -13.29 19.28
N GLU A 314 8.86 -12.99 18.62
CA GLU A 314 8.76 -12.86 17.17
C GLU A 314 9.62 -11.69 16.67
N PHE A 315 9.50 -10.53 17.31
CA PHE A 315 10.31 -9.37 16.96
C PHE A 315 11.78 -9.58 17.31
N SER A 316 12.08 -10.15 18.48
CA SER A 316 13.46 -10.42 18.89
C SER A 316 14.19 -11.34 17.91
N ASN A 317 13.52 -12.41 17.46
CA ASN A 317 14.06 -13.31 16.44
C ASN A 317 14.25 -12.59 15.10
N TYR A 318 13.26 -11.78 14.67
CA TYR A 318 13.39 -10.95 13.48
C TYR A 318 14.57 -9.97 13.58
N ALA A 319 14.72 -9.28 14.71
CA ALA A 319 15.74 -8.28 14.95
C ALA A 319 17.15 -8.87 14.89
N GLN A 320 17.33 -10.08 15.41
CA GLN A 320 18.59 -10.81 15.32
C GLN A 320 18.92 -11.16 13.87
N GLN A 321 17.96 -11.70 13.11
CA GLN A 321 18.15 -12.05 11.69
C GLN A 321 18.41 -10.80 10.83
N ALA A 322 17.75 -9.70 11.15
CA ALA A 322 17.87 -8.42 10.46
C ALA A 322 19.15 -7.63 10.84
N LYS A 323 19.89 -8.08 11.87
CA LYS A 323 21.05 -7.40 12.47
C LYS A 323 20.74 -5.98 13.00
N ILE A 324 19.63 -5.86 13.70
CA ILE A 324 19.17 -4.58 14.28
C ILE A 324 18.94 -4.65 15.80
N SER A 325 19.25 -5.79 16.43
CA SER A 325 19.13 -5.94 17.88
C SER A 325 19.92 -4.86 18.62
N GLY A 326 19.27 -4.17 19.55
CA GLY A 326 19.85 -3.04 20.30
C GLY A 326 19.72 -1.68 19.59
N HIS A 327 19.11 -1.62 18.40
CA HIS A 327 18.87 -0.38 17.66
C HIS A 327 17.37 -0.03 17.53
N GLU A 328 16.49 -0.72 18.25
CA GLU A 328 15.04 -0.62 18.15
C GLU A 328 14.53 0.80 18.39
N HIS A 329 14.96 1.42 19.49
CA HIS A 329 14.53 2.77 19.87
C HIS A 329 15.03 3.82 18.87
N ALA A 330 16.27 3.70 18.43
CA ALA A 330 16.90 4.61 17.47
C ALA A 330 16.22 4.53 16.09
N LEU A 331 15.93 3.31 15.62
CA LEU A 331 15.16 3.06 14.39
C LEU A 331 13.71 3.54 14.49
N THR A 332 13.12 3.50 15.70
CA THR A 332 11.78 4.02 15.95
C THR A 332 11.74 5.54 15.81
N LEU A 333 12.68 6.26 16.42
CA LEU A 333 12.78 7.71 16.25
C LEU A 333 13.01 8.10 14.78
N ALA A 334 13.89 7.36 14.07
CA ALA A 334 14.11 7.56 12.64
C ALA A 334 12.81 7.37 11.83
N TYR A 335 12.00 6.35 12.15
CA TYR A 335 10.70 6.12 11.52
C TYR A 335 9.70 7.25 11.82
N LEU A 336 9.59 7.72 13.07
CA LEU A 336 8.67 8.80 13.42
C LEU A 336 9.02 10.10 12.68
N ILE A 337 10.31 10.44 12.61
CA ILE A 337 10.79 11.57 11.81
C ILE A 337 10.51 11.32 10.32
N TYR A 338 10.70 10.09 9.82
CA TYR A 338 10.36 9.73 8.43
C TYR A 338 8.88 9.97 8.12
N CYS A 339 7.96 9.59 9.02
CA CYS A 339 6.54 9.89 8.89
C CYS A 339 6.29 11.40 8.76
N ILE A 340 6.89 12.21 9.64
CA ILE A 340 6.70 13.66 9.68
C ILE A 340 7.32 14.36 8.46
N ARG A 341 8.55 14.00 8.07
CA ARG A 341 9.36 14.76 7.11
C ARG A 341 9.34 14.21 5.70
N VAL A 342 9.35 12.88 5.56
CA VAL A 342 9.40 12.23 4.24
C VAL A 342 8.00 11.93 3.74
N THR A 343 7.19 11.23 4.52
CA THR A 343 5.81 10.93 4.10
C THR A 343 4.88 12.14 4.22
N ARG A 344 5.28 13.13 5.04
CA ARG A 344 4.50 14.33 5.34
C ARG A 344 3.08 13.98 5.78
N GLN A 345 2.99 13.01 6.69
CA GLN A 345 1.72 12.55 7.22
C GLN A 345 0.96 13.73 7.86
N THR A 346 -0.24 14.00 7.34
CA THR A 346 -1.11 15.07 7.84
C THR A 346 -2.10 14.53 8.87
N GLU A 347 -2.72 13.38 8.58
CA GLU A 347 -3.64 12.72 9.50
C GLU A 347 -2.89 12.13 10.70
N GLY A 348 -3.33 12.45 11.92
CA GLY A 348 -2.69 11.94 13.14
C GLY A 348 -1.35 12.59 13.49
N LEU A 349 -0.93 13.64 12.78
CA LEU A 349 0.35 14.32 12.99
C LEU A 349 0.58 14.73 14.45
N GLU A 350 -0.41 15.31 15.11
CA GLU A 350 -0.29 15.71 16.53
C GLU A 350 0.06 14.52 17.44
N ARG A 351 -0.52 13.34 17.18
CA ARG A 351 -0.26 12.11 17.95
C ARG A 351 1.12 11.53 17.64
N ILE A 352 1.53 11.56 16.37
CA ILE A 352 2.89 11.14 15.96
C ILE A 352 3.94 12.04 16.61
N SER A 353 3.74 13.37 16.59
CA SER A 353 4.64 14.33 17.23
C SER A 353 4.68 14.15 18.75
N ALA A 354 3.53 13.91 19.40
CA ALA A 354 3.48 13.63 20.83
C ALA A 354 4.17 12.30 21.19
N LEU A 355 4.01 11.26 20.36
CA LEU A 355 4.70 9.98 20.52
C LEU A 355 6.22 10.15 20.36
N MET A 356 6.67 10.90 19.36
CA MET A 356 8.08 11.19 19.13
C MET A 356 8.69 11.87 20.36
N LYS A 357 8.07 12.95 20.85
CA LYS A 357 8.56 13.65 22.05
C LYS A 357 8.64 12.74 23.28
N LEU A 358 7.60 11.92 23.52
CA LEU A 358 7.59 11.00 24.66
C LEU A 358 8.65 9.89 24.53
N ALA A 359 8.84 9.38 23.32
CA ALA A 359 9.86 8.38 23.01
C ALA A 359 11.29 8.94 23.21
N GLU A 360 11.53 10.18 22.78
CA GLU A 360 12.79 10.89 23.01
C GLU A 360 13.10 11.04 24.50
N GLU A 361 12.13 11.49 25.29
CA GLU A 361 12.27 11.65 26.73
C GLU A 361 12.55 10.31 27.44
N LYS A 362 11.82 9.25 27.05
CA LYS A 362 11.97 7.92 27.64
C LYS A 362 13.30 7.26 27.30
N TRP A 363 13.76 7.39 26.05
CA TRP A 363 14.92 6.66 25.53
C TRP A 363 16.20 7.50 25.46
N ALA A 364 16.21 8.72 26.02
CA ALA A 364 17.38 9.62 26.03
C ALA A 364 18.68 8.94 26.51
N GLY A 365 18.59 8.02 27.47
CA GLY A 365 19.73 7.26 28.00
C GLY A 365 20.36 6.28 27.00
N ASP A 366 19.59 5.80 26.02
CA ASP A 366 20.08 4.82 25.04
C ASP A 366 20.95 5.48 23.96
N PHE A 367 20.86 6.81 23.84
CA PHE A 367 21.55 7.59 22.81
C PHE A 367 22.84 8.26 23.30
N THR A 368 23.15 8.18 24.59
CA THR A 368 24.26 8.93 25.21
C THR A 368 25.61 8.22 25.18
N VAL A 369 25.70 7.00 24.62
CA VAL A 369 26.95 6.22 24.61
C VAL A 369 27.51 6.09 23.19
N GLN A 370 28.25 7.10 22.73
CA GLN A 370 29.48 6.98 21.89
C GLN A 370 30.21 8.34 21.87
N ARG A 371 30.83 8.75 22.98
CA ARG A 371 31.98 9.68 22.91
C ARG A 371 33.24 8.83 22.72
N PRO A 372 34.10 9.09 21.72
CA PRO A 372 35.38 8.41 21.66
C PRO A 372 36.17 8.69 22.95
N PRO A 373 36.94 7.71 23.47
CA PRO A 373 37.74 7.93 24.66
C PRO A 373 38.64 9.14 24.42
N GLY A 374 38.54 10.11 25.33
CA GLY A 374 39.30 11.35 25.25
C GLY A 374 40.78 11.05 25.11
N THR A 375 41.43 11.75 24.20
CA THR A 375 42.88 11.90 24.18
C THR A 375 43.31 12.44 25.54
N HIS A 376 43.86 11.57 26.39
CA HIS A 376 44.68 11.98 27.50
C HIS A 376 45.85 12.78 26.90
N LYS A 377 45.85 14.10 27.14
CA LYS A 377 47.09 14.87 27.12
C LYS A 377 47.81 14.51 28.41
N GLU A 378 48.84 13.69 28.29
CA GLU A 378 49.91 13.66 29.28
C GLU A 378 50.69 14.98 29.20
N SER A 379 50.95 15.51 30.40
CA SER A 379 51.94 16.52 30.82
C SER A 379 52.68 17.35 29.78
#